data_AF-A0A8S3SW27-F1
#
_entry.id   AF-A0A8S3SW27-F1
#
_cell.length_a   1.000
_cell.length_b   1.000
_cell.length_c   1.000
_cell.angle_alpha   90.00
_cell.angle_beta   90.00
_cell.angle_gamma   90.00
#
_symmetry.space_group_name_H-M   'P 1'
#
loop_
_entity.id
_entity.type
_entity.pdbx_description
1 polymer ?
#
loop_
_entity_poly.entity_id
_entity_poly.type
_entity_poly.pdbx_seq_one_letter_code
_entity_poly.pdbx_strand_id
1 'polypeptide(L)'
;MKEIVSLAGELYPSSKVIISTPTPRADNESFNMKGQLISVLLKQEYFDTEEVYLCDHSNLANKGRAVPRFLCENDKYHLSDEGVNVFAANIRDIVDEALDLPKRRPFYNSNVNLNNGSRGGYRGRGGYRGRGGYRSRGGYRGRGHNNYNNYQSRGRGYG
;
A
#
# COMPACT_ATOMS: atom_id res chain seq x y z
N MET A 1 -7.56 -13.58 -25.01
CA MET A 1 -6.43 -13.58 -24.07
C MET A 1 -5.20 -14.26 -24.66
N LYS A 2 -5.30 -15.50 -25.17
CA LYS A 2 -4.19 -16.18 -25.87
C LYS A 2 -3.51 -15.32 -26.94
N GLU A 3 -4.30 -14.69 -27.79
CA GLU A 3 -3.78 -13.79 -28.84
C GLU A 3 -2.97 -12.61 -28.26
N ILE A 4 -3.40 -12.04 -27.14
CA ILE A 4 -2.67 -10.94 -26.48
C ILE A 4 -1.36 -11.45 -25.88
N VAL A 5 -1.37 -12.65 -25.27
CA VAL A 5 -0.15 -13.28 -24.74
C VAL A 5 0.83 -13.60 -25.88
N SER A 6 0.35 -14.20 -26.97
CA SER A 6 1.16 -14.48 -28.18
C SER A 6 1.78 -13.20 -28.73
N LEU A 7 0.98 -12.16 -28.91
CA LEU A 7 1.43 -10.87 -29.40
C LEU A 7 2.47 -10.23 -28.46
N ALA A 8 2.27 -10.35 -27.14
CA ALA A 8 3.24 -9.85 -26.16
C ALA A 8 4.57 -10.61 -26.23
N GLY A 9 4.55 -11.93 -26.41
CA GLY A 9 5.75 -12.75 -26.60
C GLY A 9 6.49 -12.42 -27.90
N GLU A 10 5.77 -12.14 -28.99
CA GLU A 10 6.35 -11.73 -30.27
C GLU A 10 7.00 -10.35 -30.20
N LEU A 11 6.33 -9.37 -29.58
CA LEU A 11 6.83 -8.00 -29.47
C LEU A 11 7.93 -7.85 -28.42
N TYR A 12 7.88 -8.64 -27.35
CA TYR A 12 8.75 -8.53 -26.19
C TYR A 12 9.27 -9.91 -25.71
N PRO A 13 10.11 -10.59 -26.51
CA PRO A 13 10.47 -11.99 -26.30
C PRO A 13 11.28 -12.26 -25.01
N SER A 14 11.88 -11.24 -24.42
CA SER A 14 12.60 -11.36 -23.14
C SER A 14 11.77 -10.95 -21.92
N SER A 15 10.50 -10.60 -22.11
CA SER A 15 9.61 -10.17 -21.03
C SER A 15 8.83 -11.36 -20.45
N LYS A 16 8.48 -11.26 -19.18
CA LYS A 16 7.51 -12.14 -18.54
C LYS A 16 6.12 -11.50 -18.61
N VAL A 17 5.08 -12.28 -18.85
CA VAL A 17 3.70 -11.79 -18.88
C VAL A 17 3.03 -12.09 -17.54
N ILE A 18 2.46 -11.07 -16.91
CA ILE A 18 1.66 -11.23 -15.70
C ILE A 18 0.20 -10.89 -16.03
N ILE A 19 -0.71 -11.81 -15.74
CA ILE A 19 -2.15 -11.60 -15.89
C ILE A 19 -2.76 -11.44 -14.51
N SER A 20 -3.27 -10.24 -14.22
CA SER A 20 -4.09 -9.99 -13.04
C SER A 20 -5.47 -10.61 -13.23
N THR A 21 -5.85 -11.50 -12.30
CA THR A 21 -7.20 -12.06 -12.27
C THR A 21 -8.23 -11.01 -11.88
N PRO A 22 -9.50 -11.12 -12.29
CA PRO A 22 -10.55 -10.19 -11.89
C PRO A 22 -10.64 -10.04 -10.36
N THR A 23 -10.71 -8.80 -9.89
CA THR A 23 -10.94 -8.51 -8.47
C THR A 23 -12.39 -8.82 -8.07
N PRO A 24 -12.64 -9.23 -6.82
CA PRO A 24 -13.99 -9.38 -6.30
C PRO A 24 -14.78 -8.07 -6.38
N ARG A 25 -16.09 -8.16 -6.61
CA ARG A 25 -17.01 -7.02 -6.63
C ARG A 25 -18.31 -7.36 -5.91
N ALA A 26 -19.00 -6.34 -5.38
CA ALA A 26 -20.21 -6.50 -4.57
C ALA A 26 -21.44 -5.78 -5.12
N ASP A 27 -21.28 -4.98 -6.17
CA ASP A 27 -22.38 -4.29 -6.85
C ASP A 27 -23.30 -5.25 -7.62
N ASN A 28 -22.74 -6.35 -8.15
CA ASN A 28 -23.49 -7.33 -8.92
C ASN A 28 -22.92 -8.74 -8.74
N GLU A 29 -23.72 -9.63 -8.16
CA GLU A 29 -23.33 -11.01 -7.87
C GLU A 29 -23.04 -11.82 -9.16
N SER A 30 -23.78 -11.59 -10.24
CA SER A 30 -23.54 -12.25 -11.53
C SER A 30 -22.17 -11.89 -12.09
N PHE A 31 -21.77 -10.62 -12.00
CA PHE A 31 -20.44 -10.19 -12.44
C PHE A 31 -19.33 -10.71 -11.53
N ASN A 32 -19.57 -10.79 -10.22
CA ASN A 32 -18.62 -11.40 -9.29
C ASN A 32 -18.39 -12.90 -9.60
N MET A 33 -19.47 -13.66 -9.84
CA MET A 33 -19.37 -15.07 -10.23
C MET A 33 -18.66 -15.25 -11.57
N LYS A 34 -18.96 -14.41 -12.57
CA LYS A 34 -18.25 -14.42 -13.86
C LYS A 34 -16.75 -14.16 -13.69
N GLY A 35 -16.37 -13.21 -12.82
CA GLY A 35 -14.96 -12.94 -12.51
C GLY A 35 -14.24 -14.15 -11.90
N GLN A 36 -14.90 -14.86 -10.99
CA GLN A 36 -14.36 -16.10 -10.41
C GLN A 36 -14.20 -17.20 -11.44
N LEU A 37 -15.20 -17.39 -12.30
CA LEU A 37 -15.14 -18.38 -13.37
C LEU A 37 -14.01 -18.06 -14.36
N ILE A 38 -13.84 -16.79 -14.74
CA ILE A 38 -12.70 -16.35 -15.57
C ILE A 38 -11.37 -16.65 -14.88
N SER A 39 -11.28 -16.40 -13.57
CA SER A 39 -10.06 -16.68 -12.80
C SER A 39 -9.69 -18.16 -12.82
N VAL A 40 -10.69 -19.05 -12.68
CA VAL A 40 -10.50 -20.51 -12.77
C VAL A 40 -10.06 -20.91 -14.19
N LEU A 41 -10.72 -20.39 -15.22
CA LEU A 41 -10.37 -20.68 -16.61
C LEU A 41 -8.95 -20.22 -16.97
N LEU A 42 -8.54 -19.03 -16.51
CA LEU A 42 -7.17 -18.54 -16.70
C LEU A 42 -6.15 -19.46 -15.99
N LYS A 43 -6.44 -19.87 -14.75
CA LYS A 43 -5.60 -20.80 -14.00
C LYS A 43 -5.47 -22.15 -14.70
N GLN A 44 -6.55 -22.67 -15.28
CA GLN A 44 -6.51 -23.90 -16.04
C GLN A 44 -5.71 -23.75 -17.34
N GLU A 45 -5.90 -22.64 -18.05
CA GLU A 45 -5.26 -22.40 -19.34
C GLU A 45 -3.74 -22.22 -19.24
N TYR A 46 -3.26 -21.53 -18.20
CA TYR A 46 -1.85 -21.21 -18.02
C TYR A 46 -1.21 -21.98 -16.85
N PHE A 47 -1.76 -23.14 -16.50
CA PHE A 47 -1.27 -23.94 -15.36
C PHE A 47 0.18 -24.39 -15.53
N ASP A 48 0.59 -24.70 -16.76
CA ASP A 48 1.87 -25.35 -17.07
C ASP A 48 2.76 -24.50 -18.00
N THR A 49 2.58 -23.17 -17.96
CA THR A 49 3.32 -22.24 -18.82
C THR A 49 4.35 -21.44 -18.02
N GLU A 50 5.63 -21.54 -18.36
CA GLU A 50 6.72 -20.79 -17.70
C GLU A 50 6.81 -19.30 -18.12
N GLU A 51 6.03 -18.90 -19.13
CA GLU A 51 6.05 -17.56 -19.71
C GLU A 51 4.98 -16.63 -19.12
N VAL A 52 3.93 -17.21 -18.53
CA VAL A 52 2.76 -16.49 -18.03
C VAL A 52 2.57 -16.76 -16.54
N TYR A 53 2.53 -15.69 -15.77
CA TYR A 53 2.28 -15.71 -14.34
C TYR A 53 0.89 -15.15 -14.06
N LEU A 54 0.17 -15.79 -13.14
CA LEU A 54 -1.16 -15.35 -12.75
C LEU A 54 -1.12 -14.67 -11.39
N CYS A 55 -1.61 -13.43 -11.33
CA CYS A 55 -1.77 -12.71 -10.08
C CYS A 55 -3.16 -12.94 -9.51
N ASP A 56 -3.26 -13.80 -8.48
CA ASP A 56 -4.51 -14.05 -7.77
C ASP A 56 -4.83 -12.92 -6.77
N HIS A 57 -6.11 -12.57 -6.69
CA HIS A 57 -6.65 -11.57 -5.77
C HIS A 57 -7.71 -12.15 -4.82
N SER A 58 -7.70 -13.47 -4.62
CA SER A 58 -8.60 -14.18 -3.72
C SER A 58 -8.57 -13.68 -2.27
N ASN A 59 -7.47 -13.06 -1.81
CA ASN A 59 -7.36 -12.42 -0.50
C ASN A 59 -8.20 -11.12 -0.35
N LEU A 60 -8.71 -10.56 -1.46
CA LEU A 60 -9.71 -9.50 -1.44
C LEU A 60 -11.15 -10.03 -1.22
N ALA A 61 -11.31 -11.36 -1.19
CA ALA A 61 -12.57 -12.03 -0.93
C ALA A 61 -12.50 -12.89 0.34
N ASN A 62 -13.68 -13.15 0.92
CA ASN A 62 -13.88 -14.16 1.94
C ASN A 62 -14.95 -15.14 1.44
N LYS A 63 -14.58 -16.41 1.26
CA LYS A 63 -15.47 -17.47 0.74
C LYS A 63 -16.17 -17.07 -0.58
N GLY A 64 -15.40 -16.47 -1.50
CA GLY A 64 -15.93 -16.01 -2.80
C GLY A 64 -16.81 -14.76 -2.75
N ARG A 65 -16.94 -14.10 -1.60
CA ARG A 65 -17.64 -12.81 -1.50
C ARG A 65 -16.62 -11.69 -1.31
N ALA A 66 -16.79 -10.59 -2.03
CA ALA A 66 -15.92 -9.44 -1.86
C ALA A 66 -15.98 -8.92 -0.41
N VAL A 67 -14.82 -8.54 0.14
CA VAL A 67 -14.77 -7.97 1.49
C VAL A 67 -15.07 -6.47 1.40
N PRO A 68 -16.11 -5.95 2.07
CA PRO A 68 -16.57 -4.57 1.88
C PRO A 68 -15.51 -3.49 2.09
N ARG A 69 -14.60 -3.66 3.05
CA ARG A 69 -13.54 -2.67 3.34
C ARG A 69 -12.57 -2.43 2.18
N PHE A 70 -12.43 -3.41 1.28
CA PHE A 70 -11.54 -3.32 0.13
C PHE A 70 -12.20 -2.68 -1.10
N LEU A 71 -13.48 -2.30 -1.01
CA LEU A 71 -14.24 -1.72 -2.10
C LEU A 71 -14.65 -0.30 -1.77
N CYS A 72 -14.75 0.54 -2.80
CA CYS A 72 -15.33 1.87 -2.70
C CYS A 72 -16.78 1.78 -2.22
N GLU A 73 -17.15 2.59 -1.23
CA GLU A 73 -18.47 2.51 -0.64
C GLU A 73 -19.59 2.90 -1.60
N ASN A 74 -19.30 3.78 -2.56
CA ASN A 74 -20.28 4.36 -3.47
C ASN A 74 -20.71 3.40 -4.58
N ASP A 75 -19.75 2.64 -5.12
CA ASP A 75 -19.97 1.83 -6.33
C ASP A 75 -19.83 0.33 -6.08
N LYS A 76 -19.24 -0.08 -4.95
CA LYS A 76 -19.04 -1.49 -4.57
C LYS A 76 -18.32 -2.34 -5.63
N TYR A 77 -17.53 -1.72 -6.53
CA TYR A 77 -16.75 -2.46 -7.53
C TYR A 77 -15.32 -1.92 -7.70
N HIS A 78 -15.10 -0.62 -7.55
CA HIS A 78 -13.73 -0.11 -7.51
C HIS A 78 -13.10 -0.47 -6.16
N LEU A 79 -11.77 -0.60 -6.14
CA LEU A 79 -11.04 -0.82 -4.92
C LEU A 79 -10.98 0.46 -4.09
N SER A 80 -11.13 0.33 -2.77
CA SER A 80 -10.77 1.38 -1.81
C SER A 80 -9.25 1.55 -1.73
N ASP A 81 -8.75 2.57 -1.02
CA ASP A 81 -7.32 2.71 -0.75
C ASP A 81 -6.72 1.45 -0.08
N GLU A 82 -7.46 0.82 0.85
CA GLU A 82 -7.06 -0.44 1.47
C GLU A 82 -7.02 -1.58 0.45
N GLY A 83 -8.03 -1.66 -0.43
CA GLY A 83 -8.07 -2.65 -1.51
C GLY A 83 -6.92 -2.49 -2.50
N VAL A 84 -6.59 -1.25 -2.88
CA VAL A 84 -5.45 -0.93 -3.77
C VAL A 84 -4.13 -1.35 -3.14
N ASN A 85 -3.95 -1.15 -1.82
CA ASN A 85 -2.74 -1.59 -1.13
C ASN A 85 -2.56 -3.11 -1.17
N VAL A 86 -3.64 -3.88 -0.94
CA VAL A 86 -3.60 -5.35 -1.02
C VAL A 86 -3.39 -5.81 -2.46
N PHE A 87 -4.06 -5.18 -3.44
CA PHE A 87 -3.87 -5.44 -4.86
C PHE A 87 -2.43 -5.21 -5.30
N ALA A 88 -1.82 -4.09 -4.90
CA ALA A 88 -0.43 -3.77 -5.20
C ALA A 88 0.55 -4.74 -4.52
N ALA A 89 0.24 -5.21 -3.30
CA ALA A 89 1.03 -6.23 -2.63
C ALA A 89 1.02 -7.55 -3.43
N ASN A 90 -0.16 -7.99 -3.90
CA ASN A 90 -0.28 -9.19 -4.72
C ASN A 90 0.54 -9.08 -6.02
N ILE A 91 0.45 -7.93 -6.71
CA ILE A 91 1.23 -7.68 -7.94
C ILE A 91 2.73 -7.72 -7.63
N ARG A 92 3.17 -7.08 -6.55
CA ARG A 92 4.57 -7.11 -6.18
C ARG A 92 5.06 -8.53 -5.92
N ASP A 93 4.28 -9.33 -5.19
CA ASP A 93 4.67 -10.68 -4.83
C ASP A 93 4.83 -11.58 -6.07
N ILE A 94 3.94 -11.45 -7.07
CA ILE A 94 4.08 -12.19 -8.33
C ILE A 94 5.20 -11.65 -9.23
N VAL A 95 5.49 -10.34 -9.19
CA VAL A 95 6.63 -9.75 -9.91
C VAL A 95 7.94 -10.26 -9.31
N ASP A 96 8.03 -10.30 -7.98
CA ASP A 96 9.19 -10.84 -7.28
C ASP A 96 9.39 -12.32 -7.65
N GLU A 97 8.32 -13.11 -7.73
CA GLU A 97 8.38 -14.51 -8.18
C GLU A 97 8.80 -14.64 -9.65
N ALA A 98 8.19 -13.89 -10.57
CA ALA A 98 8.47 -13.97 -12.00
C ALA A 98 9.90 -13.59 -12.38
N LEU A 99 10.54 -12.77 -11.55
CA LEU A 99 11.90 -12.26 -11.76
C LEU A 99 12.93 -12.90 -10.80
N ASP A 100 12.53 -13.91 -10.02
CA ASP A 100 13.36 -14.57 -9.00
C ASP A 100 14.05 -13.56 -8.05
N LEU A 101 13.30 -12.55 -7.63
CA LEU A 101 13.77 -11.53 -6.70
C LEU A 101 13.65 -12.02 -5.26
N PRO A 102 14.57 -11.62 -4.38
CA PRO A 102 14.49 -11.99 -2.97
C PRO A 102 13.23 -11.43 -2.33
N LYS A 103 12.42 -12.32 -1.74
CA LYS A 103 11.18 -11.94 -1.04
C LYS A 103 11.48 -10.89 0.01
N ARG A 104 10.96 -9.68 -0.19
CA ARG A 104 11.08 -8.59 0.78
C ARG A 104 10.20 -8.92 1.99
N ARG A 105 10.67 -8.57 3.18
CA ARG A 105 9.88 -8.77 4.40
C ARG A 105 8.51 -8.09 4.23
N PRO A 106 7.41 -8.72 4.69
CA PRO A 106 6.09 -8.10 4.61
C PRO A 106 6.16 -6.71 5.24
N PHE A 107 5.46 -5.74 4.63
CA PHE A 107 5.22 -4.43 5.23
C PHE A 107 4.38 -4.64 6.50
N TYR A 108 5.03 -5.03 7.58
CA TYR A 108 4.45 -4.93 8.90
C TYR A 108 4.32 -3.45 9.16
N ASN A 109 3.11 -3.00 9.47
CA ASN A 109 2.83 -1.66 9.94
C ASN A 109 3.42 -1.53 11.36
N SER A 110 4.74 -1.63 11.49
CA SER A 110 5.42 -1.15 12.67
C SER A 110 5.22 0.36 12.67
N ASN A 111 4.90 0.91 13.83
CA ASN A 111 4.97 2.34 14.12
C ASN A 111 6.42 2.81 13.93
N VAL A 112 6.90 2.84 12.69
CA VAL A 112 8.15 3.48 12.32
C VAL A 112 7.82 4.95 12.36
N ASN A 113 8.18 5.58 13.47
CA ASN A 113 8.37 7.02 13.55
C ASN A 113 8.95 7.50 12.22
N LEU A 114 8.17 8.29 11.47
CA LEU A 114 8.55 9.00 10.24
C LEU A 114 9.59 10.11 10.54
N ASN A 115 10.61 9.78 11.31
CA ASN A 115 11.78 10.61 11.61
C ASN A 115 13.02 9.84 11.18
N ASN A 116 13.17 9.62 9.87
CA ASN A 116 14.44 9.75 9.15
C ASN A 116 14.35 9.03 7.79
N GLY A 117 14.70 9.78 6.75
CA GLY A 117 14.97 9.22 5.44
C GLY A 117 13.91 9.53 4.40
N SER A 118 13.64 10.82 4.18
CA SER A 118 13.18 11.33 2.90
C SER A 118 14.03 10.73 1.77
N ARG A 119 13.56 9.65 1.15
CA ARG A 119 14.06 9.16 -0.13
C ARG A 119 12.98 9.34 -1.16
N GLY A 120 13.07 10.49 -1.86
CA GLY A 120 12.57 10.64 -3.22
C GLY A 120 11.10 11.05 -3.35
N GLY A 121 10.67 12.11 -2.66
CA GLY A 121 9.43 12.79 -3.02
C GLY A 121 9.58 13.47 -4.39
N TYR A 122 8.80 13.03 -5.37
CA TYR A 122 8.64 13.73 -6.66
C TYR A 122 7.86 15.03 -6.43
N ARG A 123 8.53 16.12 -6.06
CA ARG A 123 7.99 17.48 -6.19
C ARG A 123 9.08 18.50 -6.54
N GLY A 124 9.00 18.96 -7.79
CA GLY A 124 9.07 20.39 -8.07
C GLY A 124 10.44 21.04 -8.20
N ARG A 125 10.86 21.23 -9.47
CA ARG A 125 11.69 22.35 -9.95
C ARG A 125 11.48 23.64 -9.15
N GLY A 126 12.57 24.30 -8.77
CA GLY A 126 12.54 25.70 -8.31
C GLY A 126 13.79 26.12 -7.56
N GLY A 127 14.89 26.35 -8.29
CA GLY A 127 16.12 26.84 -7.70
C GLY A 127 16.07 28.33 -7.38
N TYR A 128 16.43 28.71 -6.16
CA TYR A 128 17.01 30.00 -5.83
C TYR A 128 18.07 29.79 -4.76
N ARG A 129 19.32 30.12 -5.10
CA ARG A 129 20.45 30.23 -4.17
C ARG A 129 20.32 31.54 -3.38
N GLY A 130 20.58 31.48 -2.08
CA GLY A 130 20.90 32.62 -1.21
C GLY A 130 21.00 32.13 0.23
N ARG A 131 22.16 31.70 0.74
CA ARG A 131 23.34 32.46 1.21
C ARG A 131 22.98 33.49 2.31
N GLY A 132 23.41 33.17 3.54
CA GLY A 132 23.43 34.02 4.74
C GLY A 132 22.96 33.21 5.95
N GLY A 133 23.81 32.72 6.87
CA GLY A 133 24.56 33.54 7.85
C GLY A 133 23.53 34.25 8.74
N TYR A 134 23.39 34.04 10.06
CA TYR A 134 24.40 34.20 11.11
C TYR A 134 24.01 33.40 12.37
N ARG A 135 25.03 32.88 13.07
CA ARG A 135 24.98 32.44 14.47
C ARG A 135 25.21 33.64 15.39
N SER A 136 24.37 33.85 16.40
CA SER A 136 24.63 34.61 17.64
C SER A 136 23.67 34.05 18.71
N ARG A 137 24.05 33.22 19.69
CA ARG A 137 24.90 33.40 20.89
C ARG A 137 24.43 34.54 21.82
N GLY A 138 23.85 34.15 22.96
CA GLY A 138 23.59 34.97 24.17
C GLY A 138 22.30 34.49 24.88
N GLY A 139 22.25 33.93 26.09
CA GLY A 139 23.23 33.83 27.18
C GLY A 139 22.92 34.78 28.33
N TYR A 140 21.85 34.54 29.12
CA TYR A 140 21.71 35.10 30.48
C TYR A 140 21.00 34.10 31.42
N ARG A 141 21.71 33.70 32.48
CA ARG A 141 21.15 33.12 33.71
C ARG A 141 20.85 34.27 34.68
N GLY A 142 19.70 34.25 35.33
CA GLY A 142 19.39 35.16 36.44
C GLY A 142 18.39 34.52 37.40
N ARG A 143 18.85 34.17 38.61
CA ARG A 143 18.04 33.79 39.77
C ARG A 143 17.19 34.97 40.23
N GLY A 144 15.96 34.71 40.67
CA GLY A 144 15.15 35.67 41.43
C GLY A 144 13.97 34.99 42.11
N HIS A 145 14.15 34.64 43.38
CA HIS A 145 13.10 34.30 44.33
C HIS A 145 12.06 35.44 44.41
N ASN A 146 10.77 35.11 44.51
CA ASN A 146 9.87 35.73 45.49
C ASN A 146 8.62 34.88 45.72
N ASN A 147 8.53 34.41 46.97
CA ASN A 147 7.38 33.80 47.62
C ASN A 147 6.32 34.89 47.87
N TYR A 148 5.07 34.62 47.51
CA TYR A 148 3.90 35.10 48.25
C TYR A 148 2.82 34.02 48.24
N ASN A 149 2.57 33.51 49.45
CA ASN A 149 1.33 32.97 50.04
C ASN A 149 0.29 32.31 49.10
N ASN A 150 0.02 31.00 49.18
CA ASN A 150 -0.55 30.24 50.30
C ASN A 150 -1.97 30.70 50.69
N TYR A 151 -2.98 29.99 50.16
CA TYR A 151 -4.09 29.31 50.86
C TYR A 151 -4.60 28.25 49.86
N GLN A 152 -4.34 26.94 50.01
CA GLN A 152 -5.02 25.98 50.91
C GLN A 152 -6.55 26.21 50.89
N SER A 153 -7.41 25.26 50.52
CA SER A 153 -7.48 23.86 50.96
C SER A 153 -8.43 23.08 50.03
N ARG A 154 -8.11 21.85 49.55
CA ARG A 154 -8.34 20.52 50.18
C ARG A 154 -9.82 20.10 50.21
N GLY A 155 -10.20 18.84 49.96
CA GLY A 155 -9.46 17.56 49.94
C GLY A 155 -9.91 16.63 48.79
N ARG A 156 -9.21 15.55 48.39
CA ARG A 156 -8.83 14.33 49.15
C ARG A 156 -9.97 13.85 50.04
N GLY A 157 -10.52 12.65 49.96
CA GLY A 157 -10.14 11.39 49.33
C GLY A 157 -10.72 10.24 50.18
N TYR A 158 -10.64 9.02 49.67
CA TYR A 158 -10.83 7.71 50.34
C TYR A 158 -12.25 7.19 50.57
N GLY A 159 -12.40 5.91 50.23
CA GLY A 159 -13.58 5.06 50.30
C GLY A 159 -13.40 3.91 49.33
#